data_AF-A0A8U0HQU8-F1
#
_entry.id   AF-A0A8U0HQU8-F1
#
_cell.length_a   1.000
_cell.length_b   1.000
_cell.length_c   1.000
_cell.angle_alpha   90.00
_cell.angle_beta   90.00
_cell.angle_gamma   90.00
#
_symmetry.space_group_name_H-M   'P 1'
#
loop_
_entity.id
_entity.type
_entity.pdbx_description
1 polymer ?
#
loop_
_entity_poly.entity_id
_entity_poly.type
_entity_poly.pdbx_seq_one_letter_code
_entity_poly.pdbx_strand_id
1 'polypeptide(L)'
;MTDASDDPAGERPVDSPSGADAGDRPAPEEGAETRDRPAGDERDRLTPEEIEEKYDFEDFGPQDMAEMTYEEWEAVFDHDSWITGRDLLDRVEADLQSRVADRDVFAVVERIEQEGEPQLLAYSDEGYAVVYPDGTIEGSGTVLRDVKPSVALASMESYDVPEMPEGEVLPDPAEVPEGSGKLGNQLMQVVAAVHVLAGVALLVSWIAVGLPIIAAVAAFGFLAFGVFVFLLVANARLSDRFRAEEYRNRLRAVGLDDEKRPDFLPDSDAESSDSLAEETADPADGGAAETGVSSASESGN
;
A
#
# COMPACT_ATOMS: atom_id res chain seq x y z
N MET A 1 36.04 47.41 -21.38
CA MET A 1 37.29 46.98 -20.74
C MET A 1 36.87 46.12 -19.56
N THR A 2 36.69 44.81 -19.75
CA THR A 2 37.67 43.72 -19.46
C THR A 2 38.00 43.64 -17.96
N ASP A 3 38.04 42.52 -17.25
CA ASP A 3 37.86 41.07 -17.47
C ASP A 3 38.10 40.37 -16.09
N ALA A 4 37.75 39.07 -15.99
CA ALA A 4 38.04 38.03 -14.96
C ALA A 4 37.10 37.97 -13.72
N SER A 5 36.20 36.99 -13.53
CA SER A 5 36.24 35.49 -13.55
C SER A 5 36.58 34.88 -12.18
N ASP A 6 35.61 34.22 -11.52
CA ASP A 6 35.74 32.79 -11.13
C ASP A 6 34.40 32.15 -10.69
N ASP A 7 34.35 30.84 -10.91
CA ASP A 7 33.27 29.84 -11.12
C ASP A 7 32.28 29.54 -9.96
N PRO A 8 31.08 28.99 -10.24
CA PRO A 8 30.91 27.55 -9.96
C PRO A 8 30.14 26.73 -11.02
N ALA A 9 30.80 25.68 -11.51
CA ALA A 9 30.34 24.31 -11.65
C ALA A 9 28.86 24.05 -12.04
N GLY A 10 28.61 23.98 -13.35
CA GLY A 10 28.43 22.67 -13.99
C GLY A 10 27.04 22.01 -14.02
N GLU A 11 26.05 22.63 -14.67
CA GLU A 11 24.93 21.90 -15.29
C GLU A 11 25.16 21.83 -16.81
N ARG A 12 25.25 20.62 -17.36
CA ARG A 12 25.32 20.41 -18.81
C ARG A 12 23.90 20.38 -19.39
N PRO A 13 23.54 21.22 -20.37
CA PRO A 13 22.32 21.04 -21.14
C PRO A 13 22.54 19.93 -22.17
N VAL A 14 21.65 18.95 -22.19
CA VAL A 14 21.56 17.97 -23.27
C VAL A 14 20.84 18.60 -24.46
N ASP A 15 21.63 18.93 -25.48
CA ASP A 15 21.14 19.38 -26.79
C ASP A 15 20.29 18.29 -27.45
N SER A 16 19.08 18.66 -27.85
CA SER A 16 18.26 17.93 -28.80
C SER A 16 18.72 18.21 -30.23
N PRO A 17 18.95 17.19 -31.08
CA PRO A 17 18.95 17.39 -32.51
C PRO A 17 17.69 16.78 -33.14
N SER A 18 16.79 17.66 -33.58
CA SER A 18 15.79 17.35 -34.60
C SER A 18 16.33 17.80 -35.95
N GLY A 19 16.45 16.89 -36.92
CA GLY A 19 16.82 17.21 -38.29
C GLY A 19 17.08 15.98 -39.13
N ALA A 20 16.08 15.63 -39.95
CA ALA A 20 15.99 14.47 -40.84
C ALA A 20 17.18 14.30 -41.81
N ASP A 21 17.59 13.04 -42.00
CA ASP A 21 18.09 12.57 -43.28
C ASP A 21 17.45 11.21 -43.61
N ALA A 22 17.01 11.08 -44.85
CA ALA A 22 16.26 9.97 -45.39
C ALA A 22 17.23 8.97 -46.03
N GLY A 23 17.19 7.72 -45.61
CA GLY A 23 17.98 6.67 -46.24
C GLY A 23 17.73 5.29 -45.67
N ASP A 24 16.94 4.50 -46.40
CA ASP A 24 16.98 3.04 -46.48
C ASP A 24 16.60 2.22 -45.22
N ARG A 25 15.29 2.00 -45.05
CA ARG A 25 14.76 0.88 -44.24
C ARG A 25 14.39 -0.27 -45.18
N PRO A 26 14.95 -1.48 -45.03
CA PRO A 26 14.33 -2.65 -45.62
C PRO A 26 13.01 -2.93 -44.90
N ALA A 27 11.99 -3.29 -45.68
CA ALA A 27 10.64 -3.62 -45.22
C ALA A 27 10.65 -4.84 -44.28
N PRO A 28 9.68 -4.98 -43.36
CA PRO A 28 9.54 -6.20 -42.57
C PRO A 28 9.05 -7.32 -43.48
N GLU A 29 9.84 -8.38 -43.62
CA GLU A 29 9.36 -9.61 -44.22
C GLU A 29 8.35 -10.25 -43.25
N GLU A 30 7.09 -10.32 -43.71
CA GLU A 30 6.10 -11.26 -43.23
C GLU A 30 6.65 -12.68 -43.39
N GLY A 31 6.62 -13.46 -42.32
CA GLY A 31 6.98 -14.88 -42.35
C GLY A 31 8.08 -15.27 -41.35
N ALA A 32 7.86 -15.01 -40.06
CA ALA A 32 8.55 -15.78 -39.04
C ALA A 32 7.96 -17.19 -39.04
N GLU A 33 8.47 -18.03 -39.94
CA GLU A 33 8.33 -19.47 -39.87
C GLU A 33 8.61 -19.91 -38.43
N THR A 34 7.68 -20.64 -37.83
CA THR A 34 7.94 -21.52 -36.71
C THR A 34 9.13 -22.39 -37.10
N ARG A 35 10.33 -21.98 -36.66
CA ARG A 35 11.51 -22.83 -36.73
C ARG A 35 11.21 -24.03 -35.84
N ASP A 36 10.83 -25.13 -36.46
CA ASP A 36 10.98 -26.46 -35.90
C ASP A 36 12.43 -26.58 -35.42
N ARG A 37 12.60 -26.41 -34.11
CA ARG A 37 13.86 -26.65 -33.44
C ARG A 37 14.05 -28.17 -33.45
N PRO A 38 15.24 -28.67 -33.84
CA PRO A 38 15.48 -30.11 -33.72
C PRO A 38 15.25 -30.47 -32.26
N ALA A 39 14.40 -31.47 -32.01
CA ALA A 39 14.27 -32.10 -30.71
C ALA A 39 15.63 -32.69 -30.35
N GLY A 40 16.48 -31.87 -29.72
CA GLY A 40 17.62 -32.32 -28.95
C GLY A 40 17.08 -33.25 -27.88
N ASP A 41 17.77 -34.37 -27.67
CA ASP A 41 17.38 -35.45 -26.77
C ASP A 41 16.95 -34.86 -25.42
N GLU A 42 15.66 -34.93 -25.08
CA GLU A 42 15.09 -34.38 -23.82
C GLU A 42 15.75 -34.99 -22.58
N ARG A 43 16.59 -36.03 -22.76
CA ARG A 43 17.29 -36.80 -21.75
C ARG A 43 18.63 -36.22 -21.32
N ASP A 44 19.16 -35.21 -22.03
CA ASP A 44 20.47 -34.58 -21.74
C ASP A 44 20.33 -33.15 -21.16
N ARG A 45 19.09 -32.69 -20.87
CA ARG A 45 18.88 -31.46 -20.11
C ARG A 45 19.19 -31.75 -18.64
N LEU A 46 20.09 -30.95 -18.07
CA LEU A 46 20.36 -30.96 -16.64
C LEU A 46 19.07 -30.60 -15.89
N THR A 47 18.78 -31.37 -14.84
CA THR A 47 17.69 -31.06 -13.92
C THR A 47 18.02 -29.82 -13.09
N PRO A 48 17.02 -29.09 -12.57
CA PRO A 48 17.27 -27.93 -11.70
C PRO A 48 18.20 -28.26 -10.54
N GLU A 49 18.03 -29.45 -9.94
CA GLU A 49 18.86 -29.92 -8.82
C GLU A 49 20.33 -30.13 -9.22
N GLU A 50 20.61 -30.65 -10.42
CA GLU A 50 21.97 -30.81 -10.93
C GLU A 50 22.65 -29.47 -11.25
N ILE A 51 21.86 -28.44 -11.56
CA ILE A 51 22.36 -27.09 -11.84
C ILE A 51 22.66 -26.34 -10.53
N GLU A 52 21.85 -26.52 -9.49
CA GLU A 52 22.12 -26.06 -8.12
C GLU A 52 23.40 -26.67 -7.52
N GLU A 53 23.80 -27.87 -7.95
CA GLU A 53 25.12 -28.42 -7.59
C GLU A 53 26.29 -27.77 -8.34
N LYS A 54 26.04 -27.26 -9.55
CA LYS A 54 27.07 -26.64 -10.41
C LYS A 54 27.29 -25.16 -10.06
N TYR A 55 26.25 -24.45 -9.65
CA TYR A 55 26.27 -23.01 -9.35
C TYR A 55 25.78 -22.74 -7.93
N ASP A 56 26.52 -21.92 -7.19
CA ASP A 56 26.06 -21.41 -5.89
C ASP A 56 25.15 -20.20 -6.11
N PHE A 57 23.83 -20.41 -5.99
CA PHE A 57 22.85 -19.34 -6.19
C PHE A 57 22.90 -18.26 -5.10
N GLU A 58 23.50 -18.51 -3.93
CA GLU A 58 23.65 -17.51 -2.86
C GLU A 58 24.78 -16.49 -3.15
N ASP A 59 25.79 -16.87 -3.93
CA ASP A 59 26.89 -16.01 -4.40
C ASP A 59 26.93 -15.88 -5.93
N PHE A 60 25.74 -15.89 -6.55
CA PHE A 60 25.62 -15.88 -8.01
C PHE A 60 25.90 -14.50 -8.61
N GLY A 61 26.92 -14.41 -9.47
CA GLY A 61 27.39 -13.15 -10.04
C GLY A 61 27.22 -13.02 -11.56
N PRO A 62 27.60 -11.86 -12.14
CA PRO A 62 27.57 -11.64 -13.59
C PRO A 62 28.45 -12.60 -14.40
N GLN A 63 29.45 -13.21 -13.77
CA GLN A 63 30.34 -14.20 -14.40
C GLN A 63 29.61 -15.54 -14.57
N ASP A 64 28.90 -15.99 -13.53
CA ASP A 64 28.08 -17.20 -13.58
C ASP A 64 26.94 -17.06 -14.59
N MET A 65 26.34 -15.86 -14.67
CA MET A 65 25.35 -15.54 -15.71
C MET A 65 25.88 -15.72 -17.14
N ALA A 66 27.16 -15.43 -17.36
CA ALA A 66 27.79 -15.55 -18.68
C ALA A 66 28.22 -16.99 -19.00
N GLU A 67 28.46 -17.81 -17.97
CA GLU A 67 28.83 -19.22 -18.13
C GLU A 67 27.61 -20.14 -18.29
N MET A 68 26.47 -19.76 -17.72
CA MET A 68 25.24 -20.53 -17.75
C MET A 68 24.59 -20.49 -19.14
N THR A 69 24.32 -21.67 -19.69
CA THR A 69 23.68 -21.82 -21.00
C THR A 69 22.19 -21.52 -20.93
N TYR A 70 21.56 -21.19 -22.06
CA TYR A 70 20.12 -20.91 -22.11
C TYR A 70 19.27 -22.07 -21.58
N GLU A 71 19.68 -23.31 -21.85
CA GLU A 71 18.96 -24.52 -21.41
C GLU A 71 19.08 -24.74 -19.90
N GLU A 72 20.24 -24.41 -19.31
CA GLU A 72 20.41 -24.41 -17.85
C GLU A 72 19.58 -23.29 -17.20
N TRP A 73 19.56 -22.10 -17.83
CA TRP A 73 18.73 -20.98 -17.38
C TRP A 73 17.24 -21.30 -17.39
N GLU A 74 16.74 -21.88 -18.49
CA GLU A 74 15.33 -22.27 -18.67
C GLU A 74 14.93 -23.39 -17.70
N ALA A 75 15.85 -24.29 -17.35
CA ALA A 75 15.59 -25.32 -16.35
C ALA A 75 15.45 -24.75 -14.93
N VAL A 76 16.28 -23.78 -14.52
CA VAL A 76 16.24 -23.21 -13.16
C VAL A 76 15.19 -22.09 -13.02
N PHE A 77 14.93 -21.34 -14.09
CA PHE A 77 13.98 -20.23 -14.11
C PHE A 77 12.85 -20.51 -15.11
N ASP A 78 12.16 -21.63 -14.90
CA ASP A 78 11.03 -22.05 -15.71
C ASP A 78 9.82 -21.11 -15.49
N HIS A 79 9.55 -20.23 -16.44
CA HIS A 79 8.40 -19.33 -16.39
C HIS A 79 7.06 -20.08 -16.42
N ASP A 80 7.02 -21.29 -16.99
CA ASP A 80 5.81 -22.11 -17.03
C ASP A 80 5.47 -22.70 -15.65
N SER A 81 6.42 -22.68 -14.70
CA SER A 81 6.20 -23.03 -13.30
C SER A 81 5.53 -21.92 -12.47
N TRP A 82 5.46 -20.70 -13.01
CA TRP A 82 4.86 -19.58 -12.28
C TRP A 82 3.35 -19.70 -12.20
N ILE A 83 2.83 -19.43 -11.01
CA ILE A 83 1.39 -19.42 -10.76
C ILE A 83 0.78 -18.22 -11.48
N THR A 84 -0.22 -18.49 -12.32
CA THR A 84 -1.01 -17.50 -13.08
C THR A 84 -2.50 -17.80 -12.92
N GLY A 85 -3.35 -17.01 -13.56
CA GLY A 85 -4.79 -17.19 -13.53
C GLY A 85 -5.41 -16.70 -12.22
N ARG A 86 -6.50 -17.37 -11.81
CA ARG A 86 -7.22 -17.05 -10.56
C ARG A 86 -6.38 -17.33 -9.32
N ASP A 87 -5.58 -18.39 -9.35
CA ASP A 87 -4.73 -18.77 -8.22
C ASP A 87 -3.69 -17.68 -7.91
N LEU A 88 -3.16 -17.02 -8.95
CA LEU A 88 -2.30 -15.84 -8.76
C LEU A 88 -3.07 -14.70 -8.10
N LEU A 89 -4.26 -14.37 -8.60
CA LEU A 89 -5.06 -13.27 -8.03
C LEU A 89 -5.42 -13.54 -6.56
N ASP A 90 -5.76 -14.77 -6.20
CA ASP A 90 -6.04 -15.21 -4.83
C ASP A 90 -4.81 -15.04 -3.91
N ARG A 91 -3.63 -15.41 -4.41
CA ARG A 91 -2.37 -15.25 -3.68
C ARG A 91 -1.99 -13.77 -3.52
N VAL A 92 -2.14 -12.97 -4.57
CA VAL A 92 -1.83 -11.53 -4.54
C VAL A 92 -2.79 -10.80 -3.61
N GLU A 93 -4.08 -11.13 -3.64
CA GLU A 93 -5.06 -10.54 -2.75
C GLU A 93 -4.69 -10.80 -1.28
N ALA A 94 -4.37 -12.05 -0.93
CA ALA A 94 -3.99 -12.41 0.44
C ALA A 94 -2.71 -11.69 0.90
N ASP A 95 -1.67 -11.66 0.06
CA ASP A 95 -0.42 -10.94 0.36
C ASP A 95 -0.66 -9.43 0.52
N LEU A 96 -1.41 -8.80 -0.39
CA LEU A 96 -1.70 -7.37 -0.30
C LEU A 96 -2.55 -7.03 0.91
N GLN A 97 -3.61 -7.81 1.21
CA GLN A 97 -4.43 -7.58 2.39
C GLN A 97 -3.61 -7.73 3.69
N SER A 98 -2.71 -8.71 3.76
CA SER A 98 -1.79 -8.83 4.90
C SER A 98 -0.88 -7.61 5.03
N ARG A 99 -0.30 -7.13 3.94
CA ARG A 99 0.56 -5.93 3.95
C ARG A 99 -0.19 -4.65 4.32
N VAL A 100 -1.45 -4.54 3.94
CA VAL A 100 -2.31 -3.43 4.37
C VAL A 100 -2.61 -3.54 5.87
N ALA A 101 -2.82 -4.76 6.38
CA ALA A 101 -3.05 -5.01 7.81
C ALA A 101 -1.82 -4.64 8.65
N ASP A 102 -0.63 -5.00 8.16
CA ASP A 102 0.66 -4.69 8.77
C ASP A 102 1.09 -3.23 8.56
N ARG A 103 0.32 -2.46 7.78
CA ARG A 103 0.56 -1.04 7.44
C ARG A 103 1.82 -0.80 6.61
N ASP A 104 2.27 -1.81 5.88
CA ASP A 104 3.36 -1.69 4.91
C ASP A 104 2.87 -1.07 3.60
N VAL A 105 1.59 -1.23 3.27
CA VAL A 105 0.93 -0.68 2.08
C VAL A 105 -0.35 0.05 2.49
N PHE A 106 -0.67 1.17 1.83
CA PHE A 106 -1.96 1.85 1.97
C PHE A 106 -2.73 1.74 0.65
N ALA A 107 -3.63 0.77 0.58
CA ALA A 107 -4.52 0.59 -0.55
C ALA A 107 -5.80 -0.13 -0.12
N VAL A 108 -6.91 0.18 -0.79
CA VAL A 108 -8.10 -0.67 -0.85
C VAL A 108 -7.85 -1.72 -1.93
N VAL A 109 -8.18 -2.99 -1.65
CA VAL A 109 -7.97 -4.11 -2.56
C VAL A 109 -9.34 -4.72 -2.87
N GLU A 110 -9.69 -4.77 -4.15
CA GLU A 110 -11.00 -5.24 -4.62
C GLU A 110 -10.84 -6.15 -5.83
N ARG A 111 -11.72 -7.15 -5.92
CA ARG A 111 -11.91 -7.91 -7.16
C ARG A 111 -12.86 -7.17 -8.07
N ILE A 112 -12.44 -7.01 -9.33
CA ILE A 112 -13.28 -6.44 -10.38
C ILE A 112 -13.37 -7.43 -11.54
N GLU A 113 -14.45 -7.34 -12.29
CA GLU A 113 -14.57 -8.00 -13.59
C GLU A 113 -14.55 -6.91 -14.65
N GLN A 114 -13.60 -6.98 -15.57
CA GLN A 114 -13.52 -6.06 -16.70
C GLN A 114 -13.40 -6.88 -17.97
N GLU A 115 -14.27 -6.58 -18.94
CA GLU A 115 -14.37 -7.34 -20.20
C GLU A 115 -14.63 -8.86 -20.02
N GLY A 116 -15.19 -9.25 -18.87
CA GLY A 116 -15.50 -10.65 -18.54
C GLY A 116 -14.32 -11.45 -17.98
N GLU A 117 -13.17 -10.81 -17.71
CA GLU A 117 -12.03 -11.43 -17.04
C GLU A 117 -11.90 -10.92 -15.59
N PRO A 118 -11.60 -11.81 -14.63
CA PRO A 118 -11.35 -11.40 -13.25
C PRO A 118 -10.03 -10.66 -13.16
N GLN A 119 -10.02 -9.50 -12.51
CA GLN A 119 -8.83 -8.71 -12.25
C GLN A 119 -8.82 -8.26 -10.78
N LEU A 120 -7.63 -7.96 -10.27
CA LEU A 120 -7.48 -7.42 -8.92
C LEU A 120 -7.12 -5.93 -9.01
N LEU A 121 -7.94 -5.07 -8.43
CA LEU A 121 -7.72 -3.64 -8.36
C LEU A 121 -7.23 -3.27 -6.96
N ALA A 122 -6.04 -2.70 -6.86
CA ALA A 122 -5.56 -2.04 -5.66
C ALA A 122 -5.53 -0.53 -5.90
N TYR A 123 -6.03 0.28 -4.98
CA TYR A 123 -6.01 1.73 -5.14
C TYR A 123 -5.87 2.50 -3.85
N SER A 124 -5.32 3.71 -3.95
CA SER A 124 -5.14 4.66 -2.85
C SER A 124 -5.68 6.04 -3.24
N ASP A 125 -5.37 7.04 -2.42
CA ASP A 125 -5.68 8.45 -2.69
C ASP A 125 -4.81 9.06 -3.80
N GLU A 126 -3.69 8.41 -4.15
CA GLU A 126 -2.66 8.97 -5.04
C GLU A 126 -2.31 8.05 -6.22
N GLY A 127 -2.88 6.86 -6.31
CA GLY A 127 -2.56 5.91 -7.37
C GLY A 127 -3.39 4.64 -7.34
N TYR A 128 -3.14 3.78 -8.32
CA TYR A 128 -3.81 2.49 -8.45
C TYR A 128 -2.92 1.49 -9.19
N ALA A 129 -3.27 0.21 -9.06
CA ALA A 129 -2.72 -0.89 -9.83
C ALA A 129 -3.82 -1.90 -10.14
N VAL A 130 -3.87 -2.35 -11.39
CA VAL A 130 -4.71 -3.46 -11.86
C VAL A 130 -3.79 -4.62 -12.15
N VAL A 131 -4.06 -5.77 -11.53
CA VAL A 131 -3.34 -7.02 -11.75
C VAL A 131 -4.22 -7.93 -12.60
N TYR A 132 -3.65 -8.37 -13.70
CA TYR A 132 -4.28 -9.27 -14.65
C TYR A 132 -3.94 -10.73 -14.31
N PRO A 133 -4.76 -11.71 -14.76
CA PRO A 133 -4.51 -13.12 -14.49
C PRO A 133 -3.16 -13.63 -15.02
N ASP A 134 -2.63 -13.04 -16.08
CA ASP A 134 -1.31 -13.37 -16.64
C ASP A 134 -0.13 -12.81 -15.82
N GLY A 135 -0.41 -12.05 -14.76
CA GLY A 135 0.60 -11.38 -13.94
C GLY A 135 1.04 -10.01 -14.48
N THR A 136 0.45 -9.54 -15.58
CA THR A 136 0.65 -8.17 -16.07
C THR A 136 0.07 -7.19 -15.06
N ILE A 137 0.71 -6.02 -14.90
CA ILE A 137 0.29 -4.98 -13.97
C ILE A 137 0.26 -3.63 -14.68
N GLU A 138 -0.90 -3.00 -14.68
CA GLU A 138 -1.09 -1.63 -15.16
C GLU A 138 -1.42 -0.70 -14.00
N GLY A 139 -1.00 0.56 -14.06
CA GLY A 139 -1.32 1.51 -13.00
C GLY A 139 -0.36 2.68 -12.89
N SER A 140 -0.46 3.39 -11.77
CA SER A 140 0.33 4.58 -11.48
C SER A 140 0.51 4.78 -9.97
N GLY A 141 1.53 5.55 -9.61
CA GLY A 141 1.77 5.98 -8.24
C GLY A 141 2.45 4.94 -7.35
N THR A 142 2.35 5.15 -6.04
CA THR A 142 2.95 4.30 -5.00
C THR A 142 2.34 2.90 -4.99
N VAL A 143 1.04 2.78 -5.25
CA VAL A 143 0.34 1.50 -5.31
C VAL A 143 0.95 0.55 -6.34
N LEU A 144 1.27 1.04 -7.55
CA LEU A 144 1.96 0.22 -8.56
C LEU A 144 3.32 -0.27 -8.08
N ARG A 145 4.07 0.58 -7.37
CA ARG A 145 5.37 0.22 -6.82
C ARG A 145 5.25 -0.86 -5.74
N ASP A 146 4.18 -0.83 -4.96
CA ASP A 146 3.96 -1.73 -3.84
C ASP A 146 3.34 -3.07 -4.27
N VAL A 147 2.53 -3.08 -5.34
CA VAL A 147 1.89 -4.28 -5.90
C VAL A 147 2.87 -5.13 -6.72
N LYS A 148 3.82 -4.52 -7.43
CA LYS A 148 4.80 -5.24 -8.26
C LYS A 148 5.56 -6.34 -7.52
N PRO A 149 6.19 -6.07 -6.34
CA PRO A 149 6.84 -7.10 -5.56
C PRO A 149 5.89 -8.21 -5.11
N SER A 150 4.66 -7.85 -4.72
CA SER A 150 3.65 -8.80 -4.27
C SER A 150 3.25 -9.79 -5.36
N VAL A 151 3.01 -9.30 -6.59
CA VAL A 151 2.71 -10.15 -7.75
C VAL A 151 3.87 -11.08 -8.08
N ALA A 152 5.10 -10.55 -8.10
CA ALA A 152 6.28 -11.36 -8.41
C ALA A 152 6.55 -12.45 -7.37
N LEU A 153 6.30 -12.18 -6.08
CA LEU A 153 6.44 -13.18 -5.03
C LEU A 153 5.28 -14.18 -5.07
N ALA A 154 4.05 -13.70 -5.20
CA ALA A 154 2.86 -14.54 -5.28
C ALA A 154 2.86 -15.48 -6.50
N SER A 155 3.53 -15.12 -7.60
CA SER A 155 3.68 -16.01 -8.76
C SER A 155 4.67 -17.15 -8.53
N MET A 156 5.55 -17.07 -7.52
CA MET A 156 6.49 -18.14 -7.18
C MET A 156 5.78 -19.21 -6.34
N GLU A 157 5.91 -20.48 -6.71
CA GLU A 157 5.36 -21.60 -5.94
C GLU A 157 6.03 -21.75 -4.56
N SER A 158 7.33 -21.43 -4.48
CA SER A 158 8.13 -21.50 -3.25
C SER A 158 7.80 -20.40 -2.24
N TYR A 159 7.10 -19.34 -2.66
CA TYR A 159 6.71 -18.28 -1.76
C TYR A 159 5.50 -18.71 -0.93
N ASP A 160 5.65 -18.67 0.39
CA ASP A 160 4.58 -18.94 1.34
C ASP A 160 3.78 -17.65 1.55
N VAL A 161 2.57 -17.61 0.98
CA VAL A 161 1.70 -16.44 1.01
C VAL A 161 1.01 -16.38 2.38
N PRO A 162 1.00 -15.21 3.05
CA PRO A 162 0.28 -15.06 4.32
C PRO A 162 -1.19 -15.46 4.21
N GLU A 163 -1.75 -15.96 5.32
CA GLU A 163 -3.18 -16.23 5.39
C GLU A 163 -3.98 -14.92 5.27
N MET A 164 -5.10 -14.97 4.55
CA MET A 164 -5.97 -13.81 4.36
C MET A 164 -6.47 -13.30 5.74
N PRO A 165 -6.28 -12.01 6.07
CA PRO A 165 -6.83 -11.45 7.30
C PRO A 165 -8.37 -11.50 7.28
N GLU A 166 -8.97 -11.75 8.45
CA GLU A 166 -10.42 -11.76 8.59
C GLU A 166 -10.97 -10.33 8.77
N GLY A 167 -11.96 -9.97 7.94
CA GLY A 167 -12.71 -8.71 8.06
C GLY A 167 -12.11 -7.54 7.28
N GLU A 168 -12.57 -6.33 7.59
CA GLU A 168 -12.07 -5.10 6.96
C GLU A 168 -10.69 -4.74 7.51
N VAL A 169 -9.72 -4.60 6.61
CA VAL A 169 -8.32 -4.33 6.99
C VAL A 169 -8.09 -2.86 7.31
N LEU A 170 -8.71 -1.95 6.54
CA LEU A 170 -8.60 -0.52 6.77
C LEU A 170 -9.67 -0.07 7.77
N PRO A 171 -9.31 0.71 8.81
CA PRO A 171 -10.29 1.22 9.76
C PRO A 171 -11.14 2.32 9.14
N ASP A 172 -12.36 2.46 9.65
CA ASP A 172 -13.23 3.58 9.32
C ASP A 172 -12.57 4.93 9.72
N PRO A 173 -12.67 5.98 8.88
CA PRO A 173 -12.10 7.29 9.19
C PRO A 173 -12.52 7.89 10.54
N ALA A 174 -13.72 7.61 11.03
CA ALA A 174 -14.23 8.09 12.31
C ALA A 174 -13.63 7.35 13.51
N GLU A 175 -13.15 6.12 13.31
CA GLU A 175 -12.57 5.29 14.38
C GLU A 175 -11.08 5.57 14.62
N VAL A 176 -10.41 6.25 13.69
CA VAL A 176 -8.98 6.62 13.83
C VAL A 176 -8.77 7.54 15.04
N PRO A 177 -8.00 7.12 16.05
CA PRO A 177 -7.74 7.94 17.23
C PRO A 177 -6.92 9.19 16.88
N GLU A 178 -7.26 10.33 17.49
CA GLU A 178 -6.54 11.61 17.29
C GLU A 178 -5.06 11.61 17.76
N GLY A 179 -4.57 10.52 18.36
CA GLY A 179 -3.16 10.37 18.74
C GLY A 179 -2.88 9.15 19.61
N SER A 180 -1.80 8.43 19.27
CA SER A 180 -1.32 7.21 19.98
C SER A 180 -0.48 7.53 21.23
N GLY A 181 0.10 8.73 21.32
CA GLY A 181 1.09 9.11 22.33
C GLY A 181 0.57 9.71 23.63
N LYS A 182 -0.75 9.68 23.93
CA LYS A 182 -1.35 10.46 25.05
C LYS A 182 -0.64 10.26 26.39
N LEU A 183 -0.30 9.03 26.76
CA LEU A 183 0.33 8.74 28.06
C LEU A 183 1.80 9.20 28.12
N GLY A 184 2.60 8.92 27.09
CA GLY A 184 4.00 9.35 27.02
C GLY A 184 4.12 10.88 26.95
N ASN A 185 3.25 11.51 26.16
CA ASN A 185 3.15 12.96 26.09
C ASN A 185 2.77 13.58 27.44
N GLN A 186 1.78 13.00 28.13
CA GLN A 186 1.36 13.45 29.45
C GLN A 186 2.50 13.35 30.48
N LEU A 187 3.25 12.24 30.49
CA LEU A 187 4.38 12.06 31.39
C LEU A 187 5.46 13.13 31.16
N MET A 188 5.85 13.36 29.90
CA MET A 188 6.84 14.38 29.55
C MET A 188 6.36 15.79 29.89
N GLN A 189 5.06 16.07 29.73
CA GLN A 189 4.47 17.34 30.13
C GLN A 189 4.51 17.54 31.65
N VAL A 190 4.26 16.49 32.44
CA VAL A 190 4.38 16.52 33.91
C VAL A 190 5.84 16.76 34.32
N VAL A 191 6.79 16.06 33.71
CA VAL A 191 8.23 16.25 33.97
C VAL A 191 8.65 17.69 33.64
N ALA A 192 8.21 18.23 32.50
CA ALA A 192 8.46 19.60 32.10
C ALA A 192 7.87 20.61 33.11
N ALA A 193 6.62 20.40 33.53
CA ALA A 193 5.96 21.25 34.51
C ALA A 193 6.69 21.24 35.86
N VAL A 194 7.12 20.07 36.34
CA VAL A 194 7.90 19.93 37.58
C VAL A 194 9.24 20.66 37.46
N HIS A 195 9.94 20.58 36.32
CA HIS A 195 11.20 21.29 36.11
C HIS A 195 11.01 22.81 36.09
N VAL A 196 9.96 23.30 35.41
CA VAL A 196 9.64 24.73 35.43
C VAL A 196 9.31 25.19 36.85
N LEU A 197 8.48 24.45 37.58
CA LEU A 197 8.14 24.76 38.97
C LEU A 197 9.37 24.76 39.89
N ALA A 198 10.25 23.76 39.75
CA ALA A 198 11.50 23.69 40.51
C ALA A 198 12.42 24.88 40.17
N GLY A 199 12.55 25.23 38.90
CA GLY A 199 13.32 26.39 38.44
C GLY A 199 12.78 27.70 38.99
N VAL A 200 11.45 27.92 38.93
CA VAL A 200 10.79 29.11 39.51
C VAL A 200 10.99 29.15 41.03
N ALA A 201 10.74 28.04 41.73
CA ALA A 201 10.88 27.97 43.18
C ALA A 201 12.32 28.26 43.63
N LEU A 202 13.31 27.71 42.92
CA LEU A 202 14.72 27.94 43.20
C LEU A 202 15.13 29.39 42.92
N LEU A 203 14.63 29.98 41.82
CA LEU A 203 14.88 31.38 41.48
C LEU A 203 14.30 32.34 42.53
N VAL A 204 13.06 32.10 42.97
CA VAL A 204 12.41 32.87 44.04
C VAL A 204 13.18 32.73 45.34
N SER A 205 13.58 31.51 45.70
CA SER A 205 14.34 31.27 46.93
C SER A 205 15.71 31.94 46.89
N TRP A 206 16.36 32.01 45.72
CA TRP A 206 17.62 32.72 45.55
C TRP A 206 17.49 34.21 45.88
N ILE A 207 16.42 34.85 45.41
CA ILE A 207 16.16 36.28 45.66
C ILE A 207 15.71 36.53 47.11
N ALA A 208 14.78 35.71 47.62
CA ALA A 208 14.13 35.96 48.90
C ALA A 208 15.03 35.63 50.11
N VAL A 209 15.86 34.59 50.01
CA VAL A 209 16.67 34.07 51.13
C VAL A 209 18.17 34.33 50.89
N GLY A 210 18.56 34.81 49.72
CA GLY A 210 19.96 35.14 49.42
C GLY A 210 20.84 33.91 49.22
N LEU A 211 20.37 32.92 48.45
CA LEU A 211 21.15 31.72 48.15
C LEU A 211 22.42 32.05 47.34
N PRO A 212 23.45 31.18 47.34
CA PRO A 212 24.64 31.38 46.51
C PRO A 212 24.31 31.45 45.01
N ILE A 213 25.17 32.09 44.23
CA ILE A 213 25.00 32.28 42.77
C ILE A 213 24.78 30.96 42.00
N ILE A 214 25.33 29.85 42.50
CA ILE A 214 25.13 28.53 41.90
C ILE A 214 23.65 28.11 41.89
N ALA A 215 22.85 28.59 42.86
CA ALA A 215 21.41 28.37 42.90
C ALA A 215 20.70 29.11 41.74
N ALA A 216 21.14 30.32 41.39
CA ALA A 216 20.61 31.04 40.24
C ALA A 216 20.92 30.32 38.93
N VAL A 217 22.16 29.84 38.75
CA VAL A 217 22.57 29.07 37.57
C VAL A 217 21.75 27.79 37.45
N ALA A 218 21.59 27.04 38.55
CA ALA A 218 20.75 25.85 38.57
C ALA A 218 19.29 26.17 38.26
N ALA A 219 18.73 27.26 38.79
CA ALA A 219 17.36 27.69 38.52
C ALA A 219 17.13 27.96 37.03
N PHE A 220 18.05 28.68 36.38
CA PHE A 220 18.01 28.86 34.92
C PHE A 220 18.15 27.54 34.16
N GLY A 221 18.99 26.61 34.63
CA GLY A 221 19.09 25.27 34.05
C GLY A 221 17.76 24.50 34.09
N PHE A 222 17.10 24.48 35.24
CA PHE A 222 15.78 23.86 35.40
C PHE A 222 14.71 24.50 34.51
N LEU A 223 14.69 25.84 34.43
CA LEU A 223 13.77 26.56 33.56
C LEU A 223 14.03 26.26 32.08
N ALA A 224 15.28 26.36 31.65
CA ALA A 224 15.68 26.11 30.26
C ALA A 224 15.34 24.67 29.85
N PHE A 225 15.65 23.68 30.70
CA PHE A 225 15.30 22.29 30.44
C PHE A 225 13.79 22.07 30.40
N GLY A 226 13.04 22.61 31.37
CA GLY A 226 11.58 22.50 31.41
C GLY A 226 10.92 23.09 30.16
N VAL A 227 11.34 24.30 29.76
CA VAL A 227 10.87 24.95 28.52
C VAL A 227 11.24 24.13 27.29
N PHE A 228 12.48 23.63 27.21
CA PHE A 228 12.92 22.78 26.11
C PHE A 228 12.04 21.54 25.95
N VAL A 229 11.76 20.83 27.05
CA VAL A 229 10.89 19.65 27.02
C VAL A 229 9.46 20.01 26.62
N PHE A 230 8.93 21.15 27.08
CA PHE A 230 7.62 21.64 26.63
C PHE A 230 7.56 21.86 25.12
N LEU A 231 8.59 22.46 24.53
CA LEU A 231 8.66 22.68 23.09
C LEU A 231 8.72 21.35 22.32
N LEU A 232 9.51 20.40 22.80
CA LEU A 232 9.60 19.05 22.22
C LEU A 232 8.22 18.36 22.20
N VAL A 233 7.54 18.36 23.34
CA VAL A 233 6.19 17.79 23.53
C VAL A 233 5.17 18.50 22.65
N ALA A 234 5.17 19.83 22.61
CA ALA A 234 4.23 20.60 21.79
C ALA A 234 4.37 20.27 20.30
N ASN A 235 5.61 20.15 19.81
CA ASN A 235 5.88 19.76 18.43
C ASN A 235 5.43 18.33 18.12
N ALA A 236 5.73 17.38 19.01
CA ALA A 236 5.31 15.98 18.87
C ALA A 236 3.79 15.85 18.81
N ARG A 237 3.07 16.51 19.73
CA ARG A 237 1.61 16.49 19.78
C ARG A 237 0.97 17.06 18.50
N LEU A 238 1.53 18.13 17.96
CA LEU A 238 1.03 18.74 16.73
C LEU A 238 1.24 17.81 15.54
N SER A 239 2.43 17.21 15.43
CA SER A 239 2.74 16.24 14.38
C SER A 239 1.82 15.01 14.43
N ASP A 240 1.57 14.45 15.62
CA ASP A 240 0.71 13.28 15.77
C ASP A 240 -0.74 13.58 15.35
N ARG A 241 -1.25 14.76 15.75
CA ARG A 241 -2.59 15.19 15.35
C ARG A 241 -2.70 15.37 13.84
N PHE A 242 -1.71 16.01 13.21
CA PHE A 242 -1.72 16.21 11.76
C PHE A 242 -1.67 14.88 11.02
N ARG A 243 -0.82 13.93 11.45
CA ARG A 243 -0.75 12.59 10.86
C ARG A 243 -2.08 11.84 10.98
N ALA A 244 -2.76 11.94 12.11
CA ALA A 244 -4.07 11.32 12.30
C ALA A 244 -5.17 11.99 11.46
N GLU A 245 -5.13 13.31 11.28
CA GLU A 245 -6.04 14.04 10.39
C GLU A 245 -5.77 13.71 8.91
N GLU A 246 -4.50 13.65 8.51
CA GLU A 246 -4.06 13.28 7.17
C GLU A 246 -4.49 11.84 6.86
N TYR A 247 -4.18 10.87 7.72
CA TYR A 247 -4.60 9.48 7.53
C TYR A 247 -6.12 9.34 7.36
N ARG A 248 -6.92 10.05 8.19
CA ARG A 248 -8.38 10.10 8.01
C ARG A 248 -8.79 10.67 6.66
N ASN A 249 -8.16 11.75 6.22
CA ASN A 249 -8.47 12.34 4.90
C ASN A 249 -8.14 11.37 3.76
N ARG A 250 -7.04 10.61 3.87
CA ARG A 250 -6.67 9.57 2.89
C ARG A 250 -7.69 8.44 2.86
N LEU A 251 -8.14 7.97 4.02
CA LEU A 251 -9.22 6.96 4.12
C LEU A 251 -10.53 7.45 3.48
N ARG A 252 -10.91 8.73 3.68
CA ARG A 252 -12.07 9.31 2.99
C ARG A 252 -11.88 9.40 1.49
N ALA A 253 -10.69 9.78 1.05
CA ALA A 253 -10.37 9.94 -0.37
C ALA A 253 -10.44 8.62 -1.15
N VAL A 254 -10.19 7.47 -0.49
CA VAL A 254 -10.37 6.13 -1.08
C VAL A 254 -11.80 5.62 -1.00
N GLY A 255 -12.74 6.40 -0.47
CA GLY A 255 -14.16 6.07 -0.47
C GLY A 255 -14.67 5.33 0.76
N LEU A 256 -13.88 5.21 1.84
CA LEU A 256 -14.34 4.50 3.06
C LEU A 256 -15.42 5.26 3.86
N ASP A 257 -15.72 6.53 3.53
CA ASP A 257 -16.73 7.36 4.24
C ASP A 257 -18.03 7.50 3.41
N ASP A 258 -17.91 7.57 2.08
CA ASP A 258 -19.03 7.86 1.16
C ASP A 258 -19.29 6.72 0.14
N GLU A 259 -18.60 5.58 0.28
CA GLU A 259 -18.60 4.42 -0.65
C GLU A 259 -18.31 4.77 -2.12
N LYS A 260 -17.71 5.95 -2.36
CA LYS A 260 -17.37 6.44 -3.70
C LYS A 260 -15.90 6.22 -3.98
N ARG A 261 -15.64 5.42 -5.01
CA ARG A 261 -14.32 5.22 -5.61
C ARG A 261 -13.73 6.55 -6.11
N PRO A 262 -12.40 6.74 -6.04
CA PRO A 262 -11.73 7.89 -6.64
C PRO A 262 -12.01 8.04 -8.15
N ASP A 263 -12.21 9.28 -8.61
CA ASP A 263 -12.57 9.60 -10.00
C ASP A 263 -11.52 9.21 -11.05
N PHE A 264 -10.27 8.96 -10.64
CA PHE A 264 -9.18 8.61 -11.56
C PHE A 264 -9.10 7.11 -11.86
N LEU A 265 -9.89 6.29 -11.17
CA LEU A 265 -9.92 4.86 -11.38
C LEU A 265 -10.57 4.52 -12.72
N PRO A 266 -10.12 3.46 -13.39
CA PRO A 266 -10.83 2.96 -14.56
C PRO A 266 -12.25 2.55 -14.16
N ASP A 267 -13.24 3.02 -14.92
CA ASP A 267 -14.63 2.60 -14.78
C ASP A 267 -14.67 1.07 -14.94
N SER A 268 -14.86 0.38 -13.82
CA SER A 268 -15.22 -1.03 -13.81
C SER A 268 -16.71 -1.08 -13.56
N ASP A 269 -17.44 -1.88 -14.34
CA ASP A 269 -18.85 -2.21 -14.13
C ASP A 269 -19.01 -3.04 -12.84
N ALA A 270 -18.52 -2.53 -11.71
CA ALA A 270 -18.83 -3.07 -10.41
C ALA A 270 -20.24 -2.59 -10.09
N GLU A 271 -21.22 -3.46 -10.35
CA GLU A 271 -22.49 -3.40 -9.67
C GLU A 271 -22.17 -3.28 -8.18
N SER A 272 -22.35 -2.07 -7.64
CA SER A 272 -22.41 -1.83 -6.22
C SER A 272 -23.33 -2.91 -5.66
N SER A 273 -22.86 -3.68 -4.69
CA SER A 273 -23.64 -4.67 -3.95
C SER A 273 -24.73 -3.98 -3.12
N ASP A 274 -25.66 -3.34 -3.82
CA ASP A 274 -26.92 -2.80 -3.34
C ASP A 274 -28.00 -3.88 -3.57
N SER A 275 -27.75 -5.05 -2.98
CA SER A 275 -28.75 -6.11 -2.89
C SER A 275 -28.57 -6.84 -1.58
N LEU A 276 -29.09 -6.24 -0.51
CA LEU A 276 -29.67 -6.89 0.68
C LEU A 276 -30.25 -5.81 1.63
N ALA A 277 -31.11 -4.94 1.11
CA ALA A 277 -32.10 -4.24 1.93
C ALA A 277 -33.47 -4.75 1.51
N GLU A 278 -33.91 -5.74 2.27
CA GLU A 278 -35.11 -6.55 2.12
C GLU A 278 -36.35 -5.73 1.79
N GLU A 279 -36.88 -6.01 0.60
CA GLU A 279 -38.19 -5.67 0.09
C GLU A 279 -39.28 -6.13 1.09
N THR A 280 -39.74 -5.22 1.96
CA THR A 280 -41.06 -5.40 2.60
C THR A 280 -42.13 -5.13 1.55
N ALA A 281 -42.41 -6.14 0.73
CA ALA A 281 -43.58 -6.18 -0.15
C ALA A 281 -44.85 -6.19 0.71
N ASP A 282 -45.55 -5.07 0.71
CA ASP A 282 -46.94 -4.93 1.15
C ASP A 282 -47.85 -5.36 -0.02
N PRO A 283 -48.56 -6.50 0.04
CA PRO A 283 -49.54 -6.83 -0.97
C PRO A 283 -50.87 -6.16 -0.59
N ALA A 284 -51.13 -5.01 -1.22
CA ALA A 284 -52.47 -4.48 -1.35
C ALA A 284 -53.32 -5.42 -2.22
N ASP A 285 -54.04 -6.34 -1.58
CA ASP A 285 -55.06 -7.16 -2.24
C ASP A 285 -56.39 -6.38 -2.34
N GLY A 286 -56.74 -6.01 -3.57
CA GLY A 286 -57.98 -5.36 -3.94
C GLY A 286 -59.12 -6.38 -3.99
N GLY A 287 -60.14 -6.16 -3.16
CA GLY A 287 -61.23 -7.10 -2.97
C GLY A 287 -62.20 -7.26 -4.15
N ALA A 288 -62.95 -8.37 -4.10
CA ALA A 288 -64.42 -8.38 -4.13
C ALA A 288 -64.93 -9.84 -4.17
N ALA A 289 -65.70 -10.26 -3.16
CA ALA A 289 -66.91 -11.08 -3.33
C ALA A 289 -67.55 -11.48 -1.98
N GLU A 290 -68.79 -11.01 -1.82
CA GLU A 290 -69.94 -11.80 -1.36
C GLU A 290 -70.09 -12.19 0.13
N THR A 291 -70.86 -11.35 0.81
CA THR A 291 -72.07 -11.68 1.60
C THR A 291 -72.37 -13.15 1.92
N GLY A 292 -72.54 -13.48 3.20
CA GLY A 292 -73.53 -14.51 3.59
C GLY A 292 -73.23 -15.37 4.82
N VAL A 293 -73.66 -14.90 6.00
CA VAL A 293 -74.45 -15.67 6.98
C VAL A 293 -73.79 -16.88 7.71
N SER A 294 -73.59 -16.65 9.03
CA SER A 294 -73.95 -17.52 10.17
C SER A 294 -72.89 -18.31 10.94
N SER A 295 -72.99 -18.11 12.27
CA SER A 295 -72.73 -19.07 13.35
C SER A 295 -71.33 -19.11 13.96
N ALA A 296 -71.11 -18.26 14.96
CA ALA A 296 -70.34 -18.63 16.14
C ALA A 296 -70.92 -17.91 17.37
N SER A 297 -71.63 -18.65 18.22
CA SER A 297 -71.75 -18.44 19.68
C SER A 297 -72.68 -19.52 20.24
N GLU A 298 -72.14 -20.52 20.94
CA GLU A 298 -72.52 -20.82 22.34
C GLU A 298 -71.75 -22.03 22.90
N SER A 299 -70.93 -21.73 23.92
CA SER A 299 -70.84 -22.36 25.25
C SER A 299 -70.80 -23.89 25.44
N GLY A 300 -69.89 -24.30 26.35
CA GLY A 300 -69.93 -25.53 27.15
C GLY A 300 -68.94 -26.58 26.64
N ASN A 301 -68.02 -27.13 27.44
CA ASN A 301 -68.02 -27.42 28.88
C ASN A 301 -66.58 -27.54 29.38
#